data_AF-A0AA51MST1-F1
#
_entry.id   AF-A0AA51MST1-F1
#
_cell.length_a   1.000
_cell.length_b   1.000
_cell.length_c   1.000
_cell.angle_alpha   90.00
_cell.angle_beta   90.00
_cell.angle_gamma   90.00
#
_symmetry.space_group_name_H-M   'P 1'
#
loop_
_entity.id
_entity.type
_entity.pdbx_description
1 polymer ?
#
loop_
_entity_poly.entity_id
_entity_poly.type
_entity_poly.pdbx_seq_one_letter_code
_entity_poly.pdbx_strand_id
1 'polypeptide(L)'
;MRKTLKDMAKHLKNVITPEISETYAIKPMFENISNEENIREGVLAFRNFLYQLCDVLIVEGDSYDHHKKNAHVFDDRVTISVYFPFLHNVKCLLLNIGFHGVLTESAQSLTVGNNIINTKIPVSKSIECLRFLTDCGILIDGINLNDKKPDLLKAERIKISYPDNPAMLTGLKVMAIAEIEFGRNPNKSKVNKSNTISYCRFSDILLRCDYRVLKNNKTDDVISILKDTMKTLSANVQDFILQLHQRYLDKGLKCDVEIKDLWIKIKYSYKRNEIWAINASLNNGYQINVKAKNTHKYADTIEKLPSFIQEMIEKGYGCGKKRGISDCCDGGCRGFRISLDDSIIDIRNAIETWIDTELSVV
;
A
#
# COMPACT_ATOMS: atom_id res chain seq x y z
N MET A 1 -9.94 -4.08 17.91
CA MET A 1 -9.92 -2.65 18.31
C MET A 1 -10.06 -1.80 17.05
N ARG A 2 -10.78 -0.67 17.08
CA ARG A 2 -10.87 0.24 15.93
C ARG A 2 -9.47 0.76 15.60
N LYS A 3 -9.10 0.75 14.32
CA LYS A 3 -7.89 1.43 13.83
C LYS A 3 -8.27 2.85 13.46
N THR A 4 -7.56 3.81 14.02
CA THR A 4 -7.80 5.24 13.78
C THR A 4 -7.09 5.72 12.52
N LEU A 5 -7.43 6.92 12.04
CA LEU A 5 -6.69 7.56 10.96
C LEU A 5 -5.21 7.77 11.33
N LYS A 6 -4.92 8.04 12.61
CA LYS A 6 -3.56 8.10 13.15
C LYS A 6 -2.83 6.76 13.01
N ASP A 7 -3.49 5.65 13.31
CA ASP A 7 -2.89 4.31 13.12
C ASP A 7 -2.62 4.02 11.64
N MET A 8 -3.54 4.42 10.77
CA MET A 8 -3.35 4.33 9.31
C MET A 8 -2.17 5.19 8.83
N ALA A 9 -2.03 6.42 9.34
CA ALA A 9 -0.89 7.28 8.99
C ALA A 9 0.45 6.68 9.43
N LYS A 10 0.52 6.09 10.64
CA LYS A 10 1.71 5.35 11.09
C LYS A 10 2.01 4.15 10.20
N HIS A 11 0.99 3.36 9.84
CA HIS A 11 1.14 2.25 8.90
C HIS A 11 1.62 2.74 7.54
N LEU A 12 1.06 3.85 7.04
CA LEU A 12 1.47 4.47 5.78
C LEU A 12 2.95 4.86 5.80
N LYS A 13 3.47 5.51 6.86
CA LYS A 13 4.91 5.81 7.01
C LYS A 13 5.77 4.54 6.91
N ASN A 14 5.30 3.42 7.43
CA ASN A 14 6.03 2.16 7.39
C ASN A 14 6.07 1.55 5.98
N VAL A 15 5.00 1.72 5.18
CA VAL A 15 4.92 1.15 3.82
C VAL A 15 5.33 2.09 2.69
N ILE A 16 5.58 3.38 2.99
CA ILE A 16 6.29 4.29 2.08
C ILE A 16 7.70 3.72 1.84
N THR A 17 8.09 3.68 0.56
CA THR A 17 9.38 3.15 0.11
C THR A 17 10.52 3.95 0.75
N PRO A 18 11.31 3.37 1.67
CA PRO A 18 12.31 4.11 2.45
C PRO A 18 13.49 4.56 1.58
N GLU A 19 14.02 3.66 0.75
CA GLU A 19 15.21 3.90 -0.05
C GLU A 19 14.82 3.99 -1.52
N ILE A 20 15.09 5.15 -2.13
CA ILE A 20 14.94 5.37 -3.56
C ILE A 20 16.35 5.42 -4.13
N SER A 21 16.66 4.50 -5.05
CA SER A 21 17.95 4.51 -5.74
C SER A 21 18.15 5.84 -6.46
N GLU A 22 19.34 6.42 -6.33
CA GLU A 22 19.68 7.70 -6.97
C GLU A 22 19.87 7.56 -8.49
N THR A 23 20.12 6.34 -8.99
CA THR A 23 20.53 6.10 -10.38
C THR A 23 19.77 4.92 -10.98
N TYR A 24 18.51 5.13 -11.37
CA TYR A 24 17.74 4.14 -12.14
C TYR A 24 17.21 4.74 -13.44
N ALA A 25 17.34 4.03 -14.55
CA ALA A 25 16.78 4.45 -15.83
C ALA A 25 15.24 4.52 -15.77
N ILE A 26 14.66 5.59 -16.28
CA ILE A 26 13.23 5.87 -16.23
C ILE A 26 12.60 5.41 -17.54
N LYS A 27 11.34 4.93 -17.48
CA LYS A 27 10.59 4.60 -18.70
C LYS A 27 10.42 5.84 -19.59
N PRO A 28 10.62 5.73 -20.92
CA PRO A 28 10.54 6.88 -21.83
C PRO A 28 9.24 7.68 -21.80
N MET A 29 8.13 7.05 -21.38
CA MET A 29 6.82 7.72 -21.26
C MET A 29 6.79 8.92 -20.29
N PHE A 30 7.80 9.06 -19.42
CA PHE A 30 7.90 10.18 -18.48
C PHE A 30 8.82 11.31 -18.96
N GLU A 31 9.54 11.13 -20.08
CA GLU A 31 10.52 12.10 -20.61
C GLU A 31 9.87 13.43 -21.03
N ASN A 32 8.58 13.41 -21.37
CA ASN A 32 7.81 14.62 -21.70
C ASN A 32 7.48 15.49 -20.48
N ILE A 33 7.69 15.00 -19.26
CA ILE A 33 7.45 15.74 -18.02
C ILE A 33 8.72 16.50 -17.64
N SER A 34 9.86 15.82 -17.58
CA SER A 34 11.16 16.40 -17.29
C SER A 34 12.27 15.41 -17.66
N ASN A 35 13.53 15.83 -17.53
CA ASN A 35 14.67 14.93 -17.64
C ASN A 35 14.73 13.94 -16.47
N GLU A 36 15.51 12.86 -16.59
CA GLU A 36 15.53 11.81 -15.57
C GLU A 36 16.02 12.28 -14.20
N GLU A 37 17.01 13.16 -14.15
CA GLU A 37 17.57 13.70 -12.90
C GLU A 37 16.49 14.45 -12.10
N ASN A 38 15.80 15.38 -12.76
CA ASN A 38 14.70 16.15 -12.18
C ASN A 38 13.52 15.26 -11.75
N ILE A 39 13.25 14.16 -12.49
CA ILE A 39 12.22 13.21 -12.09
C ILE A 39 12.65 12.49 -10.81
N ARG A 40 13.89 12.00 -10.70
CA ARG A 40 14.38 11.32 -9.49
C ARG A 40 14.35 12.24 -8.29
N GLU A 41 14.84 13.48 -8.44
CA GLU A 41 14.76 14.51 -7.41
C GLU A 41 13.31 14.78 -7.01
N GLY A 42 12.42 14.93 -7.99
CA GLY A 42 11.01 15.18 -7.72
C GLY A 42 10.33 14.02 -6.98
N VAL A 43 10.63 12.77 -7.32
CA VAL A 43 10.10 11.58 -6.63
C VAL A 43 10.60 11.52 -5.18
N LEU A 44 11.88 11.84 -4.93
CA LEU A 44 12.43 11.98 -3.58
C LEU A 44 11.71 13.07 -2.78
N ALA A 45 11.52 14.26 -3.38
CA ALA A 45 10.82 15.37 -2.76
C ALA A 45 9.35 15.01 -2.45
N PHE A 46 8.67 14.30 -3.35
CA PHE A 46 7.30 13.82 -3.13
C PHE A 46 7.21 12.76 -2.02
N ARG A 47 8.19 11.86 -1.91
CA ARG A 47 8.28 10.93 -0.78
C ARG A 47 8.38 11.68 0.55
N ASN A 48 9.22 12.71 0.61
CA ASN A 48 9.38 13.51 1.82
C ASN A 48 8.10 14.27 2.18
N PHE A 49 7.39 14.81 1.19
CA PHE A 49 6.05 15.37 1.38
C PHE A 49 5.05 14.34 1.96
N LEU A 50 5.07 13.09 1.49
CA LEU A 50 4.19 12.05 2.06
C LEU A 50 4.51 11.74 3.53
N TYR A 51 5.79 11.80 3.94
CA TYR A 51 6.15 11.68 5.34
C TYR A 51 5.60 12.85 6.17
N GLN A 52 5.73 14.09 5.68
CA GLN A 52 5.13 15.28 6.32
C GLN A 52 3.60 15.16 6.41
N LEU A 53 2.94 14.76 5.33
CA LEU A 53 1.50 14.50 5.31
C LEU A 53 1.09 13.49 6.39
N CYS A 54 1.86 12.41 6.55
CA CYS A 54 1.62 11.45 7.63
C CYS A 54 1.83 12.04 9.01
N ASP A 55 2.84 12.90 9.19
CA ASP A 55 3.10 13.57 10.48
C ASP A 55 1.94 14.48 10.88
N VAL A 56 1.41 15.27 9.95
CA VAL A 56 0.19 16.07 10.18
C VAL A 56 -0.99 15.16 10.52
N LEU A 57 -1.22 14.07 9.78
CA LEU A 57 -2.28 13.10 10.10
C LEU A 57 -2.12 12.42 11.46
N ILE A 58 -0.88 12.22 11.94
CA ILE A 58 -0.64 11.60 13.24
C ILE A 58 -1.02 12.55 14.39
N VAL A 59 -0.85 13.86 14.17
CA VAL A 59 -1.16 14.91 15.14
C VAL A 59 -2.64 15.29 15.09
N GLU A 60 -3.19 15.50 13.89
CA GLU A 60 -4.51 16.11 13.68
C GLU A 60 -5.58 15.14 13.18
N GLY A 61 -5.19 13.89 12.87
CA GLY A 61 -6.05 12.91 12.21
C GLY A 61 -7.36 12.59 12.93
N ASP A 62 -7.41 12.75 14.24
CA ASP A 62 -8.64 12.52 15.03
C ASP A 62 -9.78 13.45 14.60
N SER A 63 -9.46 14.68 14.18
CA SER A 63 -10.42 15.66 13.65
C SER A 63 -11.08 15.23 12.35
N TYR A 64 -10.44 14.31 11.61
CA TYR A 64 -10.91 13.83 10.31
C TYR A 64 -11.46 12.40 10.37
N ASP A 65 -11.28 11.69 11.49
CA ASP A 65 -11.63 10.28 11.68
C ASP A 65 -13.09 10.06 12.10
N HIS A 66 -14.00 10.45 11.20
CA HIS A 66 -15.44 10.41 11.44
C HIS A 66 -16.06 9.00 11.27
N HIS A 67 -15.32 8.02 10.74
CA HIS A 67 -15.89 6.72 10.38
C HIS A 67 -15.67 5.63 11.44
N LYS A 68 -16.75 5.02 11.92
CA LYS A 68 -16.74 4.13 13.10
C LYS A 68 -16.72 2.62 12.78
N LYS A 69 -16.42 2.22 11.54
CA LYS A 69 -16.45 0.80 11.16
C LYS A 69 -15.18 0.07 11.63
N ASN A 70 -15.37 -1.10 12.23
CA ASN A 70 -14.28 -2.00 12.57
C ASN A 70 -14.09 -3.03 11.45
N ALA A 71 -12.83 -3.24 11.04
CA ALA A 71 -12.49 -4.33 10.17
C ALA A 71 -12.71 -5.67 10.89
N HIS A 72 -13.09 -6.71 10.16
CA HIS A 72 -13.18 -8.04 10.75
C HIS A 72 -11.79 -8.48 11.24
N VAL A 73 -11.70 -9.26 12.32
CA VAL A 73 -10.42 -9.77 12.86
C VAL A 73 -9.62 -10.61 11.86
N PHE A 74 -10.30 -11.10 10.83
CA PHE A 74 -9.66 -11.83 9.76
C PHE A 74 -9.23 -10.94 8.62
N ASP A 75 -9.74 -9.73 8.45
CA ASP A 75 -9.43 -8.86 7.31
C ASP A 75 -8.05 -8.21 7.39
N ASP A 76 -7.10 -8.70 6.59
CA ASP A 76 -5.76 -8.10 6.43
C ASP A 76 -5.90 -6.84 5.58
N ARG A 77 -6.71 -6.94 4.53
CA ARG A 77 -7.00 -5.85 3.62
C ARG A 77 -8.10 -4.94 4.18
N VAL A 78 -7.69 -3.76 4.65
CA VAL A 78 -8.59 -2.71 5.10
C VAL A 78 -8.78 -1.70 3.97
N THR A 79 -9.88 -1.79 3.24
CA THR A 79 -10.15 -0.91 2.08
C THR A 79 -10.15 0.57 2.48
N ILE A 80 -9.24 1.36 1.92
CA ILE A 80 -9.03 2.76 2.36
C ILE A 80 -10.30 3.59 2.16
N SER A 81 -10.98 3.44 1.02
CA SER A 81 -12.21 4.20 0.74
C SER A 81 -13.37 3.91 1.69
N VAL A 82 -13.36 2.73 2.32
CA VAL A 82 -14.40 2.32 3.28
C VAL A 82 -14.01 2.77 4.67
N TYR A 83 -12.81 2.41 5.13
CA TYR A 83 -12.40 2.60 6.53
C TYR A 83 -11.79 3.97 6.81
N PHE A 84 -11.15 4.60 5.82
CA PHE A 84 -10.44 5.88 5.92
C PHE A 84 -10.84 6.82 4.77
N PRO A 85 -12.14 7.19 4.68
CA PRO A 85 -12.66 7.95 3.55
C PRO A 85 -11.97 9.32 3.38
N PHE A 86 -11.52 9.95 4.46
CA PHE A 86 -10.75 11.20 4.38
C PHE A 86 -9.42 11.01 3.63
N LEU A 87 -8.59 10.04 4.04
CA LEU A 87 -7.34 9.72 3.35
C LEU A 87 -7.57 9.32 1.88
N HIS A 88 -8.66 8.59 1.62
CA HIS A 88 -9.06 8.27 0.24
C HIS A 88 -9.34 9.55 -0.57
N ASN A 89 -10.06 10.52 -0.03
CA ASN A 89 -10.35 11.78 -0.70
C ASN A 89 -9.07 12.61 -0.94
N VAL A 90 -8.17 12.68 0.05
CA VAL A 90 -6.85 13.31 -0.10
C VAL A 90 -6.05 12.67 -1.24
N LYS A 91 -5.96 11.32 -1.26
CA LYS A 91 -5.31 10.57 -2.35
C LYS A 91 -5.90 10.92 -3.70
N CYS A 92 -7.23 10.96 -3.81
CA CYS A 92 -7.93 11.27 -5.05
C CYS A 92 -7.66 12.71 -5.54
N LEU A 93 -7.62 13.69 -4.63
CA LEU A 93 -7.28 15.06 -4.99
C LEU A 93 -5.82 15.19 -5.43
N LEU A 94 -4.87 14.61 -4.71
CA LEU A 94 -3.46 14.57 -5.11
C LEU A 94 -3.31 13.94 -6.50
N LEU A 95 -3.99 12.82 -6.75
CA LEU A 95 -3.99 12.14 -8.05
C LEU A 95 -4.52 13.05 -9.17
N ASN A 96 -5.65 13.74 -8.94
CA ASN A 96 -6.21 14.66 -9.91
C ASN A 96 -5.30 15.86 -10.17
N ILE A 97 -4.70 16.44 -9.12
CA ILE A 97 -3.76 17.56 -9.22
C ILE A 97 -2.55 17.14 -10.05
N GLY A 98 -1.91 16.01 -9.72
CA GLY A 98 -0.74 15.52 -10.43
C GLY A 98 -1.04 15.11 -11.88
N PHE A 99 -2.12 14.37 -12.10
CA PHE A 99 -2.44 13.83 -13.42
C PHE A 99 -2.92 14.91 -14.40
N HIS A 100 -3.85 15.77 -13.98
CA HIS A 100 -4.41 16.81 -14.84
C HIS A 100 -3.62 18.11 -14.81
N GLY A 101 -2.75 18.32 -13.82
CA GLY A 101 -1.95 19.53 -13.70
C GLY A 101 -0.91 19.67 -14.79
N VAL A 102 -0.75 20.87 -15.29
CA VAL A 102 0.29 21.24 -16.24
C VAL A 102 1.39 21.96 -15.46
N LEU A 103 2.61 21.41 -15.48
CA LEU A 103 3.77 22.08 -14.90
C LEU A 103 4.03 23.36 -15.68
N THR A 104 4.26 24.46 -14.97
CA THR A 104 4.78 25.68 -15.60
C THR A 104 6.19 25.43 -16.14
N GLU A 105 6.64 26.25 -17.11
CA GLU A 105 7.98 26.10 -17.72
C GLU A 105 9.11 26.10 -16.68
N SER A 106 8.96 26.87 -15.59
CA SER A 106 9.92 26.90 -14.48
C SER A 106 9.81 25.73 -13.49
N ALA A 107 8.84 24.82 -13.68
CA ALA A 107 8.46 23.73 -12.78
C ALA A 107 8.10 24.16 -11.34
N GLN A 108 7.94 25.46 -11.07
CA GLN A 108 7.64 25.99 -9.73
C GLN A 108 6.19 25.80 -9.28
N SER A 109 5.29 25.50 -10.22
CA SER A 109 3.87 25.32 -9.92
C SER A 109 3.17 24.39 -10.91
N LEU A 110 2.08 23.79 -10.47
CA LEU A 110 1.11 23.10 -11.32
C LEU A 110 -0.10 24.02 -11.54
N THR A 111 -0.46 24.23 -12.79
CA THR A 111 -1.75 24.82 -13.14
C THR A 111 -2.77 23.73 -13.39
N VAL A 112 -3.93 23.83 -12.74
CA VAL A 112 -5.06 22.91 -12.90
C VAL A 112 -6.36 23.69 -13.12
N GLY A 113 -7.32 23.12 -13.84
CA GLY A 113 -8.68 23.64 -13.90
C GLY A 113 -9.52 23.18 -12.71
N ASN A 114 -10.75 23.69 -12.57
CA ASN A 114 -11.71 23.21 -11.56
C ASN A 114 -12.13 21.73 -11.73
N ASN A 115 -11.77 21.09 -12.85
CA ASN A 115 -12.07 19.68 -13.10
C ASN A 115 -11.43 18.74 -12.07
N ILE A 116 -10.38 19.16 -11.35
CA ILE A 116 -9.81 18.38 -10.24
C ILE A 116 -10.79 18.17 -9.09
N ILE A 117 -11.83 19.01 -9.02
CA ILE A 117 -12.89 19.06 -8.01
C ILE A 117 -14.14 18.32 -8.50
N ASN A 118 -14.30 18.15 -9.81
CA ASN A 118 -15.41 17.41 -10.43
C ASN A 118 -15.23 15.89 -10.26
N THR A 119 -15.28 15.50 -8.99
CA THR A 119 -15.06 14.15 -8.49
C THR A 119 -16.37 13.63 -7.91
N LYS A 120 -16.43 12.33 -7.60
CA LYS A 120 -17.52 11.79 -6.76
C LYS A 120 -17.42 12.26 -5.29
N ILE A 121 -16.41 13.07 -4.95
CA ILE A 121 -16.20 13.61 -3.61
C ILE A 121 -17.10 14.84 -3.46
N PRO A 122 -17.92 14.92 -2.40
CA PRO A 122 -18.70 16.12 -2.12
C PRO A 122 -17.82 17.37 -1.99
N VAL A 123 -18.28 18.51 -2.50
CA VAL A 123 -17.56 19.80 -2.46
C VAL A 123 -17.05 20.15 -1.06
N SER A 124 -17.85 19.93 -0.01
CA SER A 124 -17.45 20.17 1.37
C SER A 124 -16.25 19.32 1.81
N LYS A 125 -16.19 18.06 1.34
CA LYS A 125 -15.07 17.15 1.60
C LYS A 125 -13.85 17.49 0.76
N SER A 126 -14.03 18.02 -0.45
CA SER A 126 -12.93 18.58 -1.23
C SER A 126 -12.31 19.78 -0.52
N ILE A 127 -13.10 20.73 -0.01
CA ILE A 127 -12.60 21.90 0.75
C ILE A 127 -11.81 21.44 1.98
N GLU A 128 -12.36 20.50 2.75
CA GLU A 128 -11.72 19.92 3.94
C GLU A 128 -10.33 19.35 3.59
N CYS A 129 -10.23 18.60 2.49
CA CYS A 129 -8.96 18.03 2.04
C CYS A 129 -7.98 19.10 1.50
N LEU A 130 -8.45 20.12 0.77
CA LEU A 130 -7.59 21.19 0.26
C LEU A 130 -6.99 22.03 1.40
N ARG A 131 -7.78 22.30 2.45
CA ARG A 131 -7.28 22.94 3.67
C ARG A 131 -6.21 22.10 4.34
N PHE A 132 -6.49 20.81 4.55
CA PHE A 132 -5.50 19.88 5.08
C PHE A 132 -4.20 19.82 4.25
N LEU A 133 -4.29 19.86 2.91
CA LEU A 133 -3.11 19.94 2.04
C LEU A 133 -2.35 21.26 2.22
N THR A 134 -3.05 22.35 2.55
CA THR A 134 -2.43 23.64 2.91
C THR A 134 -1.68 23.53 4.23
N ASP A 135 -2.24 22.83 5.22
CA ASP A 135 -1.57 22.53 6.49
C ASP A 135 -0.33 21.64 6.27
N CYS A 136 -0.31 20.85 5.19
CA CYS A 136 0.86 20.09 4.74
C CYS A 136 1.86 20.93 3.90
N GLY A 137 1.68 22.24 3.78
CA GLY A 137 2.59 23.17 3.09
C GLY A 137 2.29 23.42 1.61
N ILE A 138 1.23 22.82 1.02
CA ILE A 138 0.84 23.12 -0.37
C ILE A 138 0.12 24.46 -0.42
N LEU A 139 0.60 25.39 -1.24
CA LEU A 139 -0.09 26.65 -1.51
C LEU A 139 -1.05 26.51 -2.69
N ILE A 140 -2.27 27.00 -2.51
CA ILE A 140 -3.37 26.89 -3.48
C ILE A 140 -3.89 28.29 -3.79
N ASP A 141 -3.51 28.83 -4.94
CA ASP A 141 -4.00 30.11 -5.44
C ASP A 141 -5.18 29.90 -6.39
N GLY A 142 -6.08 30.89 -6.44
CA GLY A 142 -7.28 30.87 -7.28
C GLY A 142 -8.55 30.39 -6.56
N ILE A 143 -8.43 29.87 -5.34
CA ILE A 143 -9.55 29.58 -4.44
C ILE A 143 -9.24 30.18 -3.06
N ASN A 144 -10.12 30.99 -2.52
CA ASN A 144 -9.99 31.48 -1.14
C ASN A 144 -10.46 30.42 -0.15
N LEU A 145 -9.55 29.57 0.35
CA LEU A 145 -9.88 28.50 1.29
C LEU A 145 -10.20 29.00 2.71
N ASN A 146 -9.94 30.27 3.02
CA ASN A 146 -10.29 30.89 4.31
C ASN A 146 -11.81 31.18 4.40
N ASP A 147 -12.50 31.29 3.26
CA ASP A 147 -13.94 31.49 3.26
C ASP A 147 -14.66 30.28 3.85
N LYS A 148 -15.71 30.49 4.64
CA LYS A 148 -16.47 29.40 5.26
C LYS A 148 -17.08 28.44 4.22
N LYS A 149 -17.41 28.95 3.03
CA LYS A 149 -17.94 28.20 1.89
C LYS A 149 -17.28 28.71 0.59
N PRO A 150 -16.05 28.29 0.28
CA PRO A 150 -15.37 28.67 -0.95
C PRO A 150 -16.16 28.18 -2.17
N ASP A 151 -16.31 29.04 -3.18
CA ASP A 151 -16.98 28.68 -4.43
C ASP A 151 -15.98 28.01 -5.39
N LEU A 152 -15.85 26.70 -5.26
CA LEU A 152 -14.90 25.89 -6.02
C LEU A 152 -15.16 25.89 -7.53
N LEU A 153 -16.40 26.16 -7.96
CA LEU A 153 -16.79 26.05 -9.37
C LEU A 153 -16.41 27.30 -10.17
N LYS A 154 -16.25 28.45 -9.51
CA LYS A 154 -15.83 29.71 -10.14
C LYS A 154 -14.35 29.79 -10.48
N ALA A 155 -13.51 28.96 -9.87
CA ALA A 155 -12.08 28.98 -10.12
C ALA A 155 -11.76 28.37 -11.49
N GLU A 156 -11.63 29.20 -12.52
CA GLU A 156 -11.27 28.72 -13.87
C GLU A 156 -9.85 28.12 -13.90
N ARG A 157 -8.95 28.71 -13.11
CA ARG A 157 -7.55 28.33 -13.02
C ARG A 157 -7.11 28.33 -11.56
N ILE A 158 -6.62 27.19 -11.11
CA ILE A 158 -6.05 26.99 -9.77
C ILE A 158 -4.55 26.78 -9.96
N LYS A 159 -3.75 27.47 -9.16
CA LYS A 159 -2.29 27.29 -9.15
C LYS A 159 -1.89 26.61 -7.86
N ILE A 160 -1.18 25.50 -7.99
CA ILE A 160 -0.66 24.71 -6.88
C ILE A 160 0.85 24.94 -6.83
N SER A 161 1.38 25.34 -5.69
CA SER A 161 2.82 25.47 -5.46
C SER A 161 3.24 24.84 -4.14
N TYR A 162 4.52 24.52 -4.00
CA TYR A 162 5.09 23.96 -2.78
C TYR A 162 6.46 24.62 -2.55
N PRO A 163 6.50 25.77 -1.85
CA PRO A 163 7.68 26.64 -1.80
C PRO A 163 8.93 25.99 -1.20
N ASP A 164 8.75 25.10 -0.22
CA ASP A 164 9.87 24.46 0.49
C ASP A 164 10.75 23.63 -0.45
N ASN A 165 10.12 22.91 -1.39
CA ASN A 165 10.83 22.19 -2.45
C ASN A 165 9.93 21.99 -3.68
N PRO A 166 9.98 22.90 -4.67
CA PRO A 166 9.13 22.84 -5.86
C PRO A 166 9.25 21.55 -6.68
N ALA A 167 10.39 20.83 -6.62
CA ALA A 167 10.57 19.55 -7.30
C ALA A 167 9.52 18.51 -6.88
N MET A 168 8.95 18.63 -5.68
CA MET A 168 7.82 17.83 -5.19
C MET A 168 6.68 17.73 -6.21
N LEU A 169 6.39 18.82 -6.93
CA LEU A 169 5.30 18.87 -7.91
C LEU A 169 5.58 18.01 -9.15
N THR A 170 6.85 17.94 -9.57
CA THR A 170 7.30 17.00 -10.61
C THR A 170 7.08 15.57 -10.13
N GLY A 171 7.47 15.25 -8.90
CA GLY A 171 7.23 13.94 -8.29
C GLY A 171 5.74 13.59 -8.20
N LEU A 172 4.90 14.51 -7.72
CA LEU A 172 3.45 14.34 -7.66
C LEU A 172 2.87 14.02 -9.04
N LYS A 173 3.27 14.77 -10.07
CA LYS A 173 2.83 14.55 -11.45
C LYS A 173 3.24 13.17 -11.98
N VAL A 174 4.51 12.81 -11.83
CA VAL A 174 5.06 11.52 -12.28
C VAL A 174 4.36 10.36 -11.57
N MET A 175 4.25 10.41 -10.24
CA MET A 175 3.63 9.34 -9.45
C MET A 175 2.12 9.24 -9.69
N ALA A 176 1.44 10.36 -9.96
CA ALA A 176 0.03 10.35 -10.34
C ALA A 176 -0.19 9.66 -11.69
N ILE A 177 0.64 9.98 -12.70
CA ILE A 177 0.61 9.29 -14.00
C ILE A 177 0.90 7.80 -13.83
N ALA A 178 1.90 7.45 -13.02
CA ALA A 178 2.26 6.05 -12.75
C ALA A 178 1.11 5.26 -12.10
N GLU A 179 0.40 5.85 -11.13
CA GLU A 179 -0.79 5.25 -10.52
C GLU A 179 -1.91 5.01 -11.56
N ILE A 180 -2.15 5.94 -12.48
CA ILE A 180 -3.19 5.81 -13.51
C ILE A 180 -2.84 4.75 -14.56
N GLU A 181 -1.58 4.70 -14.96
CA GLU A 181 -1.11 3.83 -16.04
C GLU A 181 -0.84 2.41 -15.55
N PHE A 182 -0.18 2.25 -14.40
CA PHE A 182 0.23 0.95 -13.87
C PHE A 182 -0.67 0.42 -12.74
N GLY A 183 -1.54 1.25 -12.16
CA GLY A 183 -2.45 0.80 -11.09
C GLY A 183 -3.64 -0.01 -11.56
N ARG A 184 -3.74 -0.31 -12.85
CA ARG A 184 -4.86 -1.06 -13.44
C ARG A 184 -4.70 -2.56 -13.26
N ASN A 185 -5.82 -3.21 -12.91
CA ASN A 185 -5.96 -4.66 -13.00
C ASN A 185 -6.09 -5.05 -14.49
N PRO A 186 -5.25 -5.95 -15.04
CA PRO A 186 -5.22 -6.27 -16.49
C PRO A 186 -6.55 -6.73 -17.09
N ASN A 187 -7.52 -7.14 -16.27
CA ASN A 187 -8.82 -7.65 -16.70
C ASN A 187 -9.93 -6.58 -16.91
N LYS A 188 -9.65 -5.28 -16.83
CA LYS A 188 -10.64 -4.23 -17.14
C LYS A 188 -10.10 -3.25 -18.18
N SER A 189 -10.35 -3.58 -19.45
CA SER A 189 -10.01 -2.75 -20.60
C SER A 189 -10.93 -1.52 -20.72
N LYS A 190 -10.35 -0.45 -21.27
CA LYS A 190 -10.96 0.81 -21.72
C LYS A 190 -11.18 1.87 -20.63
N VAL A 191 -10.23 2.80 -20.60
CA VAL A 191 -10.49 4.19 -20.22
C VAL A 191 -11.52 4.74 -21.21
N ASN A 192 -12.75 4.95 -20.75
CA ASN A 192 -13.53 6.01 -21.36
C ASN A 192 -12.76 7.30 -21.12
N LYS A 193 -12.52 8.09 -22.17
CA LYS A 193 -12.02 9.48 -22.13
C LYS A 193 -13.00 10.41 -21.39
N SER A 194 -13.51 9.97 -20.25
CA SER A 194 -14.24 10.79 -19.31
C SER A 194 -13.19 11.58 -18.53
N ASN A 195 -13.41 12.89 -18.40
CA ASN A 195 -12.59 13.83 -17.60
C ASN A 195 -12.64 13.53 -16.09
N THR A 196 -12.91 12.28 -15.71
CA THR A 196 -13.14 11.84 -14.34
C THR A 196 -12.51 10.47 -14.16
N ILE A 197 -11.42 10.41 -13.41
CA ILE A 197 -10.75 9.15 -13.06
C ILE A 197 -11.74 8.31 -12.23
N SER A 198 -12.10 7.12 -12.72
CA SER A 198 -13.02 6.21 -12.02
C SER A 198 -12.33 5.59 -10.79
N TYR A 199 -12.75 6.05 -9.61
CA TYR A 199 -12.17 5.88 -8.26
C TYR A 199 -12.04 4.45 -7.69
N CYS A 200 -12.20 3.41 -8.50
CA CYS A 200 -12.31 2.04 -7.98
C CYS A 200 -11.03 1.24 -8.25
N ARG A 201 -10.16 1.19 -7.21
CA ARG A 201 -9.03 0.25 -7.02
C ARG A 201 -7.70 0.66 -7.65
N PHE A 202 -7.15 1.74 -7.11
CA PHE A 202 -5.76 2.16 -7.24
C PHE A 202 -4.82 1.16 -6.54
N SER A 203 -3.62 0.94 -7.07
CA SER A 203 -2.58 -0.02 -6.61
C SER A 203 -1.68 0.52 -5.51
N ASP A 204 -1.97 1.72 -5.00
CA ASP A 204 -1.25 2.42 -3.93
C ASP A 204 0.19 2.84 -4.30
N ILE A 205 0.49 2.91 -5.60
CA ILE A 205 1.73 3.46 -6.14
C ILE A 205 1.96 4.89 -5.63
N LEU A 206 0.93 5.74 -5.68
CA LEU A 206 1.03 7.15 -5.26
C LEU A 206 1.33 7.26 -3.76
N LEU A 207 0.52 6.61 -2.92
CA LEU A 207 0.64 6.73 -1.45
C LEU A 207 1.90 6.05 -0.90
N ARG A 208 2.41 5.01 -1.55
CA ARG A 208 3.67 4.35 -1.15
C ARG A 208 4.91 4.99 -1.74
N CYS A 209 4.74 5.97 -2.63
CA CYS A 209 5.80 6.49 -3.49
C CYS A 209 6.60 5.34 -4.15
N ASP A 210 5.90 4.40 -4.78
CA ASP A 210 6.52 3.17 -5.29
C ASP A 210 7.29 3.44 -6.59
N TYR A 211 8.46 4.07 -6.50
CA TYR A 211 9.27 4.52 -7.65
C TYR A 211 9.69 3.38 -8.59
N ARG A 212 9.66 2.14 -8.12
CA ARG A 212 9.98 0.93 -8.88
C ARG A 212 9.19 0.82 -10.18
N VAL A 213 7.92 1.24 -10.19
CA VAL A 213 7.09 1.21 -11.41
C VAL A 213 7.60 2.15 -12.51
N LEU A 214 8.45 3.12 -12.16
CA LEU A 214 9.06 4.05 -13.11
C LEU A 214 10.28 3.46 -13.81
N LYS A 215 10.87 2.38 -13.29
CA LYS A 215 12.10 1.79 -13.83
C LYS A 215 11.87 1.23 -15.23
N ASN A 216 12.80 1.49 -16.14
CA ASN A 216 12.74 0.93 -17.50
C ASN A 216 12.93 -0.61 -17.49
N ASN A 217 13.59 -1.16 -16.47
CA ASN A 217 13.92 -2.57 -16.37
C ASN A 217 12.80 -3.37 -15.66
N LYS A 218 12.44 -4.53 -16.20
CA LYS A 218 11.24 -5.32 -15.80
C LYS A 218 11.38 -6.12 -14.50
N THR A 219 12.57 -6.28 -13.97
CA THR A 219 12.81 -7.06 -12.75
C THR A 219 12.98 -6.12 -11.57
N ASP A 220 11.85 -5.67 -11.04
CA ASP A 220 11.85 -5.24 -9.65
C ASP A 220 12.21 -6.44 -8.80
N ASP A 221 13.34 -6.34 -8.11
CA ASP A 221 13.82 -7.41 -7.27
C ASP A 221 12.85 -7.57 -6.10
N VAL A 222 12.15 -8.70 -6.05
CA VAL A 222 11.23 -9.05 -4.95
C VAL A 222 11.93 -8.93 -3.60
N ILE A 223 13.25 -9.15 -3.55
CA ILE A 223 14.04 -8.97 -2.33
C ILE A 223 14.02 -7.52 -1.85
N SER A 224 13.98 -6.53 -2.75
CA SER A 224 13.92 -5.10 -2.38
C SER A 224 12.59 -4.79 -1.72
N ILE A 225 11.49 -5.30 -2.28
CA ILE A 225 10.15 -5.14 -1.69
C ILE A 225 10.09 -5.84 -0.34
N LEU A 226 10.68 -7.03 -0.23
CA LEU A 226 10.76 -7.79 1.02
C LEU A 226 11.52 -7.00 2.09
N LYS A 227 12.73 -6.52 1.80
CA LYS A 227 13.53 -5.70 2.74
C LYS A 227 12.79 -4.44 3.17
N ASP A 228 12.22 -3.69 2.23
CA ASP A 228 11.44 -2.49 2.52
C ASP A 228 10.25 -2.77 3.44
N THR A 229 9.53 -3.87 3.16
CA THR A 229 8.37 -4.27 3.95
C THR A 229 8.76 -4.54 5.39
N MET A 230 9.92 -5.17 5.61
CA MET A 230 10.36 -5.72 6.89
C MET A 230 11.27 -4.79 7.68
N LYS A 231 11.57 -3.60 7.16
CA LYS A 231 12.51 -2.62 7.74
C LYS A 231 12.27 -2.26 9.20
N THR A 232 11.03 -2.38 9.68
CA THR A 232 10.63 -2.01 11.05
C THR A 232 10.76 -3.15 12.06
N LEU A 233 11.06 -4.37 11.60
CA LEU A 233 11.26 -5.54 12.46
C LEU A 233 12.70 -5.63 12.94
N SER A 234 12.96 -6.44 13.97
CA SER A 234 14.32 -6.63 14.46
C SER A 234 15.23 -7.27 13.39
N ALA A 235 16.54 -7.01 13.48
CA ALA A 235 17.52 -7.55 12.54
C ALA A 235 17.46 -9.09 12.45
N ASN A 236 17.28 -9.77 13.60
CA ASN A 236 17.16 -11.24 13.64
C ASN A 236 15.93 -11.74 12.86
N VAL A 237 14.80 -11.05 12.99
CA VAL A 237 13.57 -11.40 12.26
C VAL A 237 13.73 -11.12 10.77
N GLN A 238 14.36 -10.00 10.39
CA GLN A 238 14.68 -9.69 8.99
C GLN A 238 15.59 -10.78 8.37
N ASP A 239 16.66 -11.15 9.05
CA ASP A 239 17.61 -12.18 8.59
C ASP A 239 16.96 -13.55 8.43
N PHE A 240 16.16 -13.97 9.42
CA PHE A 240 15.39 -15.22 9.35
C PHE A 240 14.53 -15.28 8.08
N ILE A 241 13.89 -14.16 7.73
CA ILE A 241 12.94 -14.11 6.63
C ILE A 241 13.64 -14.06 5.27
N LEU A 242 14.80 -13.39 5.20
CA LEU A 242 15.68 -13.46 4.02
C LEU A 242 16.21 -14.89 3.81
N GLN A 243 16.53 -15.62 4.88
CA GLN A 243 16.93 -17.03 4.80
C GLN A 243 15.76 -17.91 4.32
N LEU A 244 14.54 -17.73 4.85
CA LEU A 244 13.36 -18.43 4.35
C LEU A 244 13.09 -18.13 2.87
N HIS A 245 13.17 -16.86 2.48
CA HIS A 245 13.01 -16.44 1.09
C HIS A 245 13.96 -17.22 0.17
N GLN A 246 15.27 -17.19 0.46
CA GLN A 246 16.26 -17.88 -0.35
C GLN A 246 16.04 -19.40 -0.34
N ARG A 247 15.84 -20.00 0.84
CA ARG A 247 15.60 -21.44 1.00
C ARG A 247 14.47 -21.94 0.10
N TYR A 248 13.35 -21.22 0.05
CA TYR A 248 12.18 -21.67 -0.70
C TYR A 248 12.27 -21.35 -2.19
N LEU A 249 13.01 -20.32 -2.60
CA LEU A 249 13.40 -20.15 -4.01
C LEU A 249 14.29 -21.33 -4.47
N ASP A 250 15.27 -21.73 -3.66
CA ASP A 250 16.17 -22.86 -3.97
C ASP A 250 15.40 -24.19 -4.06
N LYS A 251 14.30 -24.32 -3.31
CA LYS A 251 13.36 -25.45 -3.38
C LYS A 251 12.34 -25.35 -4.52
N GLY A 252 12.47 -24.36 -5.41
CA GLY A 252 11.66 -24.21 -6.62
C GLY A 252 10.28 -23.59 -6.41
N LEU A 253 10.02 -22.91 -5.28
CA LEU A 253 8.79 -22.14 -5.12
C LEU A 253 8.87 -20.85 -5.93
N LYS A 254 7.75 -20.50 -6.56
CA LYS A 254 7.58 -19.21 -7.21
C LYS A 254 7.19 -18.16 -6.17
N CYS A 255 7.93 -17.05 -6.13
CA CYS A 255 7.58 -15.90 -5.31
C CYS A 255 6.81 -14.86 -6.12
N ASP A 256 5.71 -14.35 -5.58
CA ASP A 256 4.89 -13.28 -6.17
C ASP A 256 4.55 -12.24 -5.09
N VAL A 257 4.43 -10.97 -5.48
CA VAL A 257 4.04 -9.88 -4.58
C VAL A 257 2.66 -9.35 -4.96
N GLU A 258 1.80 -9.17 -3.98
CA GLU A 258 0.49 -8.53 -4.12
C GLU A 258 0.40 -7.34 -3.16
N ILE A 259 0.18 -6.15 -3.71
CA ILE A 259 -0.01 -4.92 -2.94
C ILE A 259 -1.38 -4.35 -3.27
N LYS A 260 -2.25 -4.19 -2.26
CA LYS A 260 -3.60 -3.62 -2.39
C LYS A 260 -4.09 -2.99 -1.09
N ASP A 261 -4.61 -1.77 -1.16
CA ASP A 261 -5.04 -0.98 0.00
C ASP A 261 -3.99 -0.94 1.13
N LEU A 262 -2.72 -0.71 0.76
CA LEU A 262 -1.55 -0.68 1.64
C LEU A 262 -1.28 -1.98 2.42
N TRP A 263 -1.99 -3.06 2.08
CA TRP A 263 -1.66 -4.41 2.48
C TRP A 263 -0.67 -4.99 1.47
N ILE A 264 0.44 -5.52 1.99
CA ILE A 264 1.50 -6.15 1.20
C ILE A 264 1.50 -7.64 1.55
N LYS A 265 1.40 -8.48 0.53
CA LYS A 265 1.52 -9.92 0.64
C LYS A 265 2.61 -10.44 -0.29
N ILE A 266 3.60 -11.12 0.27
CA ILE A 266 4.67 -11.79 -0.47
C ILE A 266 4.40 -13.29 -0.35
N LYS A 267 3.97 -13.93 -1.44
CA LYS A 267 3.48 -15.31 -1.44
C LYS A 267 4.46 -16.24 -2.15
N TYR A 268 4.64 -17.43 -1.58
CA TYR A 268 5.49 -18.48 -2.12
C TYR A 268 4.60 -19.66 -2.48
N SER A 269 4.59 -19.98 -3.77
CA SER A 269 3.69 -20.98 -4.34
C SER A 269 4.46 -22.09 -5.00
N TYR A 270 4.02 -23.33 -4.79
CA TYR A 270 4.47 -24.48 -5.55
C TYR A 270 3.37 -24.85 -6.55
N LYS A 271 3.71 -24.84 -7.85
CA LYS A 271 2.73 -24.93 -8.95
C LYS A 271 1.64 -23.85 -8.80
N ARG A 272 0.38 -24.23 -8.58
CA ARG A 272 -0.76 -23.31 -8.39
C ARG A 272 -1.14 -23.08 -6.93
N ASN A 273 -0.46 -23.76 -6.00
CA ASN A 273 -0.81 -23.75 -4.58
C ASN A 273 0.12 -22.82 -3.81
N GLU A 274 -0.45 -21.82 -3.16
CA GLU A 274 0.27 -21.01 -2.16
C GLU A 274 0.58 -21.90 -0.95
N ILE A 275 1.86 -22.02 -0.61
CA ILE A 275 2.37 -22.82 0.51
C ILE A 275 2.53 -21.95 1.75
N TRP A 276 3.15 -20.78 1.60
CA TRP A 276 3.28 -19.82 2.68
C TRP A 276 3.36 -18.40 2.14
N ALA A 277 3.17 -17.42 3.01
CA ALA A 277 3.26 -16.01 2.66
C ALA A 277 3.64 -15.14 3.85
N ILE A 278 4.22 -13.98 3.56
CA ILE A 278 4.42 -12.89 4.52
C ILE A 278 3.32 -11.86 4.25
N ASN A 279 2.68 -11.38 5.30
CA ASN A 279 1.67 -10.33 5.22
C ASN A 279 2.08 -9.16 6.11
N ALA A 280 1.96 -7.95 5.58
CA ALA A 280 2.04 -6.71 6.34
C ALA A 280 0.73 -5.94 6.14
N SER A 281 0.01 -5.68 7.23
CA SER A 281 -1.27 -4.98 7.21
C SER A 281 -1.49 -4.11 8.45
N LEU A 282 -2.31 -3.06 8.30
CA LEU A 282 -2.72 -2.24 9.43
C LEU A 282 -3.49 -3.04 10.51
N ASN A 283 -4.35 -3.96 10.08
CA ASN A 283 -5.26 -4.63 10.99
C ASN A 283 -4.54 -5.71 11.83
N ASN A 284 -3.72 -6.52 11.16
CA ASN A 284 -3.12 -7.72 11.72
C ASN A 284 -1.59 -7.64 11.88
N GLY A 285 -0.97 -6.51 11.53
CA GLY A 285 0.47 -6.32 11.62
C GLY A 285 1.24 -7.18 10.64
N TYR A 286 2.43 -7.62 11.07
CA TYR A 286 3.31 -8.52 10.33
C TYR A 286 3.03 -9.96 10.71
N GLN A 287 2.82 -10.83 9.72
CA GLN A 287 2.47 -12.24 9.92
C GLN A 287 3.12 -13.14 8.88
N ILE A 288 3.49 -14.36 9.31
CA ILE A 288 3.69 -15.50 8.41
C ILE A 288 2.39 -16.29 8.35
N ASN A 289 1.96 -16.61 7.13
CA ASN A 289 0.84 -17.49 6.87
C ASN A 289 1.36 -18.80 6.31
N VAL A 290 0.99 -19.93 6.91
CA VAL A 290 1.28 -21.27 6.40
C VAL A 290 -0.01 -21.92 5.92
N LYS A 291 -0.03 -22.40 4.68
CA LYS A 291 -1.17 -23.09 4.06
C LYS A 291 -0.89 -24.59 3.95
N ALA A 292 -0.90 -25.25 5.10
CA ALA A 292 -0.69 -26.69 5.20
C ALA A 292 -2.00 -27.50 5.06
N LYS A 293 -2.23 -28.10 3.89
CA LYS A 293 -3.45 -28.90 3.62
C LYS A 293 -3.26 -30.40 3.85
N ASN A 294 -2.02 -30.85 3.99
CA ASN A 294 -1.68 -32.27 4.04
C ASN A 294 -1.26 -32.74 5.44
N THR A 295 -1.64 -32.02 6.50
CA THR A 295 -1.26 -32.30 7.90
C THR A 295 -1.48 -33.76 8.34
N HIS A 296 -2.55 -34.40 7.86
CA HIS A 296 -2.84 -35.82 8.08
C HIS A 296 -1.77 -36.79 7.54
N LYS A 297 -0.94 -36.38 6.59
CA LYS A 297 0.12 -37.23 5.99
C LYS A 297 1.42 -37.23 6.80
N TYR A 298 1.54 -36.38 7.81
CA TYR A 298 2.77 -36.21 8.58
C TYR A 298 2.49 -35.94 10.08
N ALA A 299 1.52 -36.66 10.66
CA ALA A 299 1.14 -36.54 12.06
C ALA A 299 2.35 -36.65 13.02
N ASP A 300 3.24 -37.63 12.80
CA ASP A 300 4.46 -37.82 13.59
C ASP A 300 5.39 -36.60 13.60
N THR A 301 5.34 -35.77 12.54
CA THR A 301 6.09 -34.51 12.50
C THR A 301 5.39 -33.44 13.32
N ILE A 302 4.06 -33.38 13.29
CA ILE A 302 3.26 -32.41 14.05
C ILE A 302 3.45 -32.63 15.55
N GLU A 303 3.48 -33.87 16.03
CA GLU A 303 3.69 -34.21 17.45
C GLU A 303 5.02 -33.68 18.01
N LYS A 304 6.00 -33.39 17.14
CA LYS A 304 7.32 -32.84 17.51
C LYS A 304 7.37 -31.31 17.46
N LEU A 305 6.34 -30.65 16.94
CA LEU A 305 6.26 -29.18 16.91
C LEU A 305 5.95 -28.64 18.30
N PRO A 306 6.25 -27.36 18.60
CA PRO A 306 5.81 -26.72 19.84
C PRO A 306 4.30 -26.85 20.05
N SER A 307 3.85 -27.05 21.29
CA SER A 307 2.45 -27.33 21.62
C SER A 307 1.47 -26.32 21.06
N PHE A 308 1.80 -25.02 21.06
CA PHE A 308 0.91 -24.00 20.50
C PHE A 308 0.73 -24.14 18.97
N ILE A 309 1.73 -24.67 18.24
CA ILE A 309 1.60 -24.97 16.80
C ILE A 309 0.72 -26.21 16.61
N GLN A 310 0.86 -27.23 17.47
CA GLN A 310 0.00 -28.40 17.45
C GLN A 310 -1.46 -28.01 17.66
N GLU A 311 -1.75 -27.24 18.72
CA GLU A 311 -3.09 -26.71 19.01
C GLU A 311 -3.65 -25.86 17.85
N MET A 312 -2.79 -25.07 17.20
CA MET A 312 -3.16 -24.29 16.03
C MET A 312 -3.54 -25.18 14.85
N ILE A 313 -2.77 -26.25 14.59
CA ILE A 313 -3.03 -27.23 13.53
C ILE A 313 -4.31 -28.02 13.80
N GLU A 314 -4.53 -28.47 15.04
CA GLU A 314 -5.73 -29.19 15.47
C GLU A 314 -7.00 -28.38 15.31
N LYS A 315 -6.96 -27.09 15.66
CA LYS A 315 -8.07 -26.15 15.38
C LYS A 315 -8.37 -26.05 13.88
N GLY A 316 -7.38 -26.32 13.04
CA GLY A 316 -7.46 -26.28 11.59
C GLY A 316 -7.60 -24.87 11.03
N TYR A 317 -7.58 -24.79 9.70
CA TYR A 317 -8.00 -23.62 8.96
C TYR A 317 -8.75 -24.06 7.69
N GLY A 318 -9.77 -23.31 7.31
CA GLY A 318 -10.57 -23.57 6.12
C GLY A 318 -11.87 -22.81 6.22
N CYS A 319 -12.32 -22.14 5.16
CA CYS A 319 -13.64 -21.51 5.21
C CYS A 319 -14.67 -22.63 5.32
N GLY A 320 -15.45 -22.65 6.41
CA GLY A 320 -16.64 -23.48 6.47
C GLY A 320 -17.53 -23.25 5.25
N LYS A 321 -18.20 -24.31 4.74
CA LYS A 321 -19.32 -24.12 3.81
C LYS A 321 -20.34 -23.25 4.54
N LYS A 322 -20.58 -22.03 4.07
CA LYS A 322 -21.66 -21.18 4.59
C LYS A 322 -22.99 -21.93 4.43
N ARG A 323 -23.60 -22.34 5.53
CA ARG A 323 -24.91 -23.00 5.58
C ARG A 323 -26.03 -22.03 6.00
N GLY A 324 -25.74 -20.74 6.21
CA GLY A 324 -26.74 -19.71 6.52
C GLY A 324 -26.34 -18.27 6.16
N ILE A 325 -27.33 -17.36 6.21
CA ILE A 325 -27.19 -15.92 5.96
C ILE A 325 -26.38 -15.22 7.06
N SER A 326 -26.30 -15.81 8.26
CA SER A 326 -25.60 -15.30 9.45
C SER A 326 -24.20 -15.88 9.66
N ASP A 327 -23.71 -16.75 8.77
CA ASP A 327 -22.39 -17.37 8.94
C ASP A 327 -21.29 -16.34 8.68
N CYS A 328 -20.64 -15.93 9.77
CA CYS A 328 -19.51 -15.02 9.76
C CYS A 328 -18.27 -15.70 9.17
N CYS A 329 -17.39 -14.90 8.54
CA CYS A 329 -16.11 -15.42 8.05
C CYS A 329 -15.27 -15.92 9.23
N ASP A 330 -14.73 -17.13 9.13
CA ASP A 330 -13.80 -17.75 10.09
C ASP A 330 -12.32 -17.55 9.72
N GLY A 331 -12.04 -16.84 8.61
CA GLY A 331 -10.70 -16.55 8.12
C GLY A 331 -9.97 -17.75 7.53
N GLY A 332 -10.63 -18.90 7.37
CA GLY A 332 -9.97 -20.14 7.01
C GLY A 332 -9.39 -20.22 5.58
N CYS A 333 -9.61 -19.23 4.71
CA CYS A 333 -8.89 -19.15 3.43
C CYS A 333 -7.43 -18.64 3.56
N ARG A 334 -7.04 -18.17 4.75
CA ARG A 334 -5.80 -17.41 4.96
C ARG A 334 -4.60 -18.24 5.38
N GLY A 335 -4.80 -19.50 5.77
CA GLY A 335 -3.74 -20.31 6.38
C GLY A 335 -3.71 -20.14 7.89
N PHE A 336 -2.83 -20.91 8.51
CA PHE A 336 -2.39 -20.72 9.89
C PHE A 336 -1.56 -19.43 9.97
N ARG A 337 -1.86 -18.56 10.93
CA ARG A 337 -1.26 -17.23 11.05
C ARG A 337 -0.39 -17.16 12.30
N ILE A 338 0.86 -16.76 12.11
CA ILE A 338 1.84 -16.60 13.18
C ILE A 338 2.34 -15.16 13.13
N SER A 339 2.31 -14.47 14.27
CA SER A 339 2.86 -13.11 14.40
C SER A 339 4.34 -13.10 14.09
N LEU A 340 4.79 -12.07 13.38
CA LEU A 340 6.17 -11.93 12.92
C LEU A 340 6.90 -10.91 13.78
N ASP A 341 7.03 -11.25 15.06
CA ASP A 341 7.78 -10.52 16.09
C ASP A 341 8.98 -11.36 16.57
N ASP A 342 9.73 -10.90 17.57
CA ASP A 342 10.95 -11.58 18.03
C ASP A 342 10.70 -13.01 18.53
N SER A 343 9.48 -13.36 18.95
CA SER A 343 9.15 -14.72 19.37
C SER A 343 9.18 -15.74 18.24
N ILE A 344 9.13 -15.29 16.97
CA ILE A 344 9.26 -16.16 15.79
C ILE A 344 10.62 -16.88 15.76
N ILE A 345 11.64 -16.28 16.35
CA ILE A 345 13.01 -16.80 16.32
C ILE A 345 13.12 -18.09 17.12
N ASP A 346 12.42 -18.17 18.25
CA ASP A 346 12.39 -19.36 19.12
C ASP A 346 11.77 -20.57 18.42
N ILE A 347 10.94 -20.33 17.40
CA ILE A 347 10.18 -21.37 16.68
C ILE A 347 10.63 -21.51 15.22
N ARG A 348 11.72 -20.86 14.83
CA ARG A 348 12.22 -20.83 13.44
C ARG A 348 12.36 -22.23 12.83
N ASN A 349 12.97 -23.15 13.57
CA ASN A 349 13.23 -24.52 13.11
C ASN A 349 11.93 -25.29 12.94
N ALA A 350 10.93 -25.02 13.79
CA ALA A 350 9.61 -25.63 13.69
C ALA A 350 8.86 -25.15 12.45
N ILE A 351 8.93 -23.85 12.13
CA ILE A 351 8.36 -23.28 10.91
C ILE A 351 9.00 -23.88 9.66
N GLU A 352 10.34 -23.92 9.62
CA GLU A 352 11.08 -24.51 8.51
C GLU A 352 10.72 -25.99 8.31
N THR A 353 10.76 -26.77 9.38
CA THR A 353 10.41 -28.20 9.36
C THR A 353 8.98 -28.39 8.85
N TRP A 354 8.04 -27.60 9.34
CA TRP A 354 6.65 -27.73 8.96
C TRP A 354 6.41 -27.41 7.48
N ILE A 355 6.94 -26.29 6.98
CA ILE A 355 6.78 -25.91 5.58
C ILE A 355 7.51 -26.91 4.66
N ASP A 356 8.69 -27.39 5.06
CA ASP A 356 9.44 -28.40 4.31
C ASP A 356 8.67 -29.72 4.19
N THR A 357 8.09 -30.19 5.29
CA THR A 357 7.30 -31.42 5.31
C THR A 357 6.03 -31.27 4.48
N GLU A 358 5.31 -30.14 4.58
CA GLU A 358 4.16 -29.87 3.70
C GLU A 358 4.60 -29.89 2.23
N LEU A 359 5.70 -29.22 1.87
CA LEU A 359 6.20 -29.19 0.50
C LEU A 359 6.54 -30.58 -0.05
N SER A 360 7.06 -31.48 0.80
CA SER A 360 7.43 -32.85 0.41
C SER A 360 6.24 -33.73 -0.01
N VAL A 361 5.01 -33.32 0.36
CA VAL A 361 3.78 -34.09 0.13
C VAL A 361 2.76 -33.39 -0.77
N VAL A 362 3.15 -32.28 -1.42
CA VAL A 362 2.29 -31.43 -2.31
C VAL A 362 2.33 -31.82 -3.79
#